data_AF-X0X3V8-F1
#
_entry.id   AF-X0X3V8-F1
#
_cell.length_a   1.000
_cell.length_b   1.000
_cell.length_c   1.000
_cell.angle_alpha   90.00
_cell.angle_beta   90.00
_cell.angle_gamma   90.00
#
_symmetry.space_group_name_H-M   'P 1'
#
loop_
_entity.id
_entity.type
_entity.pdbx_description
1 polymer ?
#
loop_
_entity_poly.entity_id
_entity_poly.type
_entity_poly.pdbx_seq_one_letter_code
_entity_poly.pdbx_strand_id
1 'polypeptide(L)'
;MRGCKKITDDGLAHLRNVKDINLRGCRNITDYGMTHLSNVMKINLRNCHNITDDGMVHLENVKKINLGWTNVAGDGLAHLENVEDINLTWCLKITDDGLAHLENVKVIDLSYCQYNITDAGLAHLENVEDINLTECHKITDAGIAHLENVKKINLSFCNNITDSVKQRLRARGVQVIDRFPLY
;
A
#
# COMPACT_ATOMS: atom_id res chain seq x y z
N MET A 1 18.72 -9.02 3.02
CA MET A 1 18.58 -10.30 2.29
C MET A 1 17.42 -10.17 1.31
N ARG A 2 17.45 -10.75 0.10
CA ARG A 2 16.31 -10.73 -0.87
C ARG A 2 16.01 -12.16 -1.31
N GLY A 3 14.74 -12.59 -1.30
CA GLY A 3 14.29 -13.81 -1.95
C GLY A 3 14.69 -15.14 -1.30
N CYS A 4 14.77 -15.19 0.04
CA CYS A 4 15.18 -16.42 0.71
C CYS A 4 13.98 -17.35 0.93
N LYS A 5 13.77 -18.31 0.02
CA LYS A 5 12.78 -19.40 0.18
C LYS A 5 13.03 -20.29 1.42
N LYS A 6 14.13 -20.07 2.16
CA LYS A 6 14.50 -20.84 3.36
C LYS A 6 14.13 -20.13 4.67
N ILE A 7 13.76 -18.85 4.65
CA ILE A 7 13.32 -18.18 5.86
C ILE A 7 11.90 -18.66 6.18
N THR A 8 11.74 -19.20 7.39
CA THR A 8 10.49 -19.64 8.01
C THR A 8 10.23 -18.79 9.25
N ASP A 9 9.09 -18.99 9.90
CA ASP A 9 8.73 -18.33 11.15
C ASP A 9 9.78 -18.55 12.25
N ASP A 10 10.28 -19.78 12.40
CA ASP A 10 11.39 -20.10 13.33
C ASP A 10 12.65 -19.28 13.04
N GLY A 11 12.93 -19.01 11.76
CA GLY A 11 14.04 -18.17 11.36
C GLY A 11 13.90 -16.72 11.83
N LEU A 12 12.66 -16.21 11.92
CA LEU A 12 12.38 -14.86 12.42
C LEU A 12 12.57 -14.76 13.94
N ALA A 13 12.41 -15.84 14.71
CA ALA A 13 12.60 -15.86 16.16
C ALA A 13 14.02 -15.43 16.61
N HIS A 14 14.99 -15.54 15.71
CA HIS A 14 16.38 -15.13 15.96
C HIS A 14 16.65 -13.66 15.62
N LEU A 15 15.71 -12.95 14.99
CA LEU A 15 15.86 -11.56 14.57
C LEU A 15 15.48 -10.60 15.70
N ARG A 16 16.38 -10.48 16.67
CA ARG A 16 16.19 -9.54 17.80
C ARG A 16 16.60 -8.12 17.40
N ASN A 17 15.78 -7.13 17.79
CA ASN A 17 16.03 -5.69 17.63
C ASN A 17 16.24 -5.20 16.18
N VAL A 18 15.72 -5.93 15.19
CA VAL A 18 15.80 -5.51 13.79
C VAL A 18 14.82 -4.36 13.55
N LYS A 19 15.32 -3.25 12.99
CA LYS A 19 14.52 -2.05 12.68
C LYS A 19 14.13 -1.93 11.20
N ASP A 20 14.96 -2.43 10.29
CA ASP A 20 14.72 -2.49 8.85
C ASP A 20 14.95 -3.93 8.38
N ILE A 21 13.92 -4.56 7.82
CA ILE A 21 13.99 -5.93 7.36
C ILE A 21 13.38 -6.09 5.96
N ASN A 22 14.05 -6.88 5.14
CA ASN A 22 13.57 -7.26 3.82
C ASN A 22 13.30 -8.76 3.77
N LEU A 23 12.02 -9.11 3.73
CA LEU A 23 11.49 -10.46 3.65
C LEU A 23 10.84 -10.74 2.29
N ARG A 24 11.05 -9.88 1.28
CA ARG A 24 10.45 -10.03 -0.05
C ARG A 24 10.62 -11.45 -0.59
N GLY A 25 9.49 -12.07 -0.93
CA GLY A 25 9.41 -13.40 -1.51
C GLY A 25 9.74 -14.55 -0.56
N CYS A 26 9.81 -14.31 0.75
CA CYS A 26 9.85 -15.38 1.74
C CYS A 26 8.45 -15.99 1.82
N ARG A 27 8.19 -17.06 1.06
CA ARG A 27 6.86 -17.66 0.95
C ARG A 27 6.52 -18.63 2.10
N ASN A 28 7.47 -18.90 2.98
CA ASN A 28 7.32 -19.82 4.11
C ASN A 28 7.17 -19.09 5.45
N ILE A 29 7.10 -17.76 5.44
CA ILE A 29 6.69 -17.01 6.64
C ILE A 29 5.17 -16.87 6.63
N THR A 30 4.56 -16.94 7.80
CA THR A 30 3.13 -16.75 8.05
C THR A 30 2.92 -15.64 9.06
N ASP A 31 1.66 -15.33 9.36
CA ASP A 31 1.29 -14.38 10.40
C ASP A 31 1.93 -14.74 11.76
N TYR A 32 2.14 -16.03 12.05
CA TYR A 32 2.82 -16.47 13.28
C TYR A 32 4.26 -15.94 13.40
N GLY A 33 5.01 -15.92 12.30
CA GLY A 33 6.38 -15.40 12.29
C GLY A 33 6.46 -13.90 12.56
N MET A 34 5.38 -13.15 12.31
CA MET A 34 5.32 -11.71 12.56
C MET A 34 5.34 -11.36 14.04
N THR A 35 5.02 -12.30 14.94
CA THR A 35 5.14 -12.15 16.40
C THR A 35 6.55 -11.73 16.85
N HIS A 36 7.57 -12.01 16.04
CA HIS A 36 8.97 -11.67 16.30
C HIS A 36 9.40 -10.32 15.74
N LEU A 37 8.50 -9.56 15.10
CA LEU A 37 8.83 -8.34 14.34
C LEU A 37 8.33 -7.04 14.99
N SER A 38 7.95 -7.06 16.27
CA SER A 38 7.37 -5.91 16.98
C SER A 38 8.24 -4.64 17.04
N ASN A 39 9.56 -4.78 16.90
CA ASN A 39 10.51 -3.65 16.91
C ASN A 39 10.82 -3.08 15.52
N VAL A 40 10.23 -3.65 14.47
CA VAL A 40 10.52 -3.26 13.09
C VAL A 40 9.82 -1.93 12.78
N MET A 41 10.57 -1.00 12.20
CA MET A 41 10.05 0.29 11.72
C MET A 41 9.91 0.32 10.20
N LYS A 42 10.66 -0.53 9.49
CA LYS A 42 10.60 -0.66 8.04
C LYS A 42 10.63 -2.12 7.62
N ILE A 43 9.61 -2.55 6.88
CA ILE A 43 9.47 -3.94 6.48
C ILE A 43 9.04 -4.11 5.04
N ASN A 44 9.67 -5.06 4.34
CA ASN A 44 9.26 -5.46 2.99
C ASN A 44 8.79 -6.92 2.99
N LEU A 45 7.48 -7.11 2.89
CA LEU A 45 6.76 -8.40 2.82
C LEU A 45 6.27 -8.71 1.41
N ARG A 46 6.74 -7.98 0.38
CA ARG A 46 6.23 -8.16 -0.98
C ARG A 46 6.29 -9.61 -1.43
N ASN A 47 5.20 -10.15 -1.99
CA ASN A 47 5.11 -11.54 -2.48
C ASN A 47 5.34 -12.59 -1.35
N CYS A 48 4.95 -12.27 -0.12
CA CYS A 48 4.79 -13.22 1.00
C CYS A 48 3.30 -13.57 1.14
N HIS A 49 2.83 -14.53 0.33
CA HIS A 49 1.39 -14.77 0.14
C HIS A 49 0.67 -15.35 1.38
N ASN A 50 1.42 -15.87 2.35
CA ASN A 50 0.84 -16.41 3.58
C ASN A 50 0.71 -15.35 4.69
N ILE A 51 0.97 -14.08 4.37
CA ILE A 51 0.69 -12.96 5.27
C ILE A 51 -0.72 -12.43 4.98
N THR A 52 -1.50 -12.30 6.04
CA THR A 52 -2.88 -11.79 6.05
C THR A 52 -3.03 -10.65 7.05
N ASP A 53 -4.25 -10.17 7.24
CA ASP A 53 -4.58 -9.14 8.22
C ASP A 53 -4.20 -9.55 9.65
N ASP A 54 -4.31 -10.85 9.99
CA ASP A 54 -4.07 -11.37 11.35
C ASP A 54 -2.63 -11.10 11.84
N GLY A 55 -1.65 -11.14 10.95
CA GLY A 55 -0.25 -10.91 11.33
C GLY A 55 0.08 -9.45 11.64
N MET A 56 -0.74 -8.51 11.17
CA MET A 56 -0.45 -7.08 11.22
C MET A 56 -0.51 -6.50 12.62
N VAL A 57 -1.19 -7.18 13.56
CA VAL A 57 -1.23 -6.83 15.00
C VAL A 57 0.16 -6.70 15.64
N HIS A 58 1.18 -7.30 15.03
CA HIS A 58 2.56 -7.24 15.51
C HIS A 58 3.41 -6.13 14.87
N LEU A 59 2.82 -5.23 14.08
CA LEU A 59 3.53 -4.21 13.29
C LEU A 59 3.23 -2.75 13.73
N GLU A 60 2.79 -2.54 14.96
CA GLU A 60 2.39 -1.23 15.53
C GLU A 60 3.43 -0.10 15.35
N ASN A 61 4.73 -0.44 15.32
CA ASN A 61 5.83 0.52 15.21
C ASN A 61 6.28 0.81 13.76
N VAL A 62 5.63 0.18 12.77
CA VAL A 62 6.04 0.28 11.37
C VAL A 62 5.66 1.63 10.79
N LYS A 63 6.68 2.35 10.30
CA LYS A 63 6.53 3.60 9.55
C LYS A 63 6.52 3.39 8.04
N LYS A 64 7.21 2.33 7.57
CA LYS A 64 7.30 2.00 6.14
C LYS A 64 7.08 0.52 5.86
N ILE A 65 6.08 0.20 5.05
CA ILE A 65 5.71 -1.18 4.75
C ILE A 65 5.49 -1.45 3.27
N ASN A 66 5.95 -2.61 2.80
CA ASN A 66 5.58 -3.11 1.48
C ASN A 66 4.84 -4.45 1.61
N LEU A 67 3.54 -4.40 1.38
CA LEU A 67 2.60 -5.53 1.38
C LEU A 67 2.23 -5.98 -0.03
N GLY A 68 2.84 -5.43 -1.08
CA GLY A 68 2.41 -5.74 -2.44
C GLY A 68 2.45 -7.25 -2.72
N TRP A 69 1.44 -7.79 -3.40
CA TRP A 69 1.29 -9.23 -3.63
C TRP A 69 1.17 -10.06 -2.32
N THR A 70 0.55 -9.55 -1.25
CA THR A 70 0.11 -10.36 -0.09
C THR A 70 -1.39 -10.62 -0.14
N ASN A 71 -1.92 -11.35 0.85
CA ASN A 71 -3.33 -11.70 0.96
C ASN A 71 -4.14 -10.78 1.92
N VAL A 72 -3.57 -9.65 2.32
CA VAL A 72 -4.20 -8.61 3.15
C VAL A 72 -5.48 -8.08 2.48
N ALA A 73 -6.56 -7.98 3.26
CA ALA A 73 -7.89 -7.54 2.82
C ALA A 73 -8.30 -6.17 3.38
N GLY A 74 -7.63 -5.65 4.41
CA GLY A 74 -7.80 -4.27 4.88
C GLY A 74 -7.99 -4.15 6.38
N ASP A 75 -8.61 -5.13 7.03
CA ASP A 75 -8.90 -5.11 8.47
C ASP A 75 -7.61 -4.98 9.30
N GLY A 76 -6.51 -5.59 8.85
CA GLY A 76 -5.23 -5.56 9.55
C GLY A 76 -4.54 -4.20 9.48
N LEU A 77 -4.95 -3.32 8.55
CA LEU A 77 -4.42 -1.95 8.46
C LEU A 77 -4.74 -1.13 9.70
N ALA A 78 -5.79 -1.48 10.45
CA ALA A 78 -6.12 -0.87 11.74
C ALA A 78 -4.97 -0.93 12.76
N HIS A 79 -4.04 -1.88 12.61
CA HIS A 79 -2.88 -2.03 13.50
C HIS A 79 -1.65 -1.21 13.05
N LEU A 80 -1.72 -0.51 11.92
CA LEU A 80 -0.61 0.27 11.36
C LEU A 80 -0.72 1.78 11.65
N GLU A 81 -1.04 2.16 12.89
CA GLU A 81 -1.34 3.55 13.27
C GLU A 81 -0.25 4.57 12.91
N ASN A 82 1.02 4.13 12.87
CA ASN A 82 2.19 4.98 12.64
C ASN A 82 2.73 4.93 11.19
N VAL A 83 2.01 4.27 10.27
CA VAL A 83 2.51 4.08 8.91
C VAL A 83 2.42 5.36 8.08
N GLU A 84 3.53 5.73 7.46
CA GLU A 84 3.66 6.95 6.63
C GLU A 84 3.87 6.58 5.14
N ASP A 85 4.45 5.41 4.86
CA ASP A 85 4.78 4.91 3.52
C ASP A 85 4.33 3.45 3.38
N ILE A 86 3.32 3.20 2.56
CA ILE A 86 2.72 1.88 2.39
C ILE A 86 2.57 1.51 0.91
N ASN A 87 3.02 0.31 0.55
CA ASN A 87 2.81 -0.25 -0.78
C ASN A 87 1.86 -1.45 -0.70
N LEU A 88 0.68 -1.32 -1.31
CA LEU A 88 -0.39 -2.33 -1.41
C LEU A 88 -0.54 -2.82 -2.85
N THR A 89 0.45 -2.60 -3.71
CA THR A 89 0.41 -2.97 -5.13
C THR A 89 0.00 -4.44 -5.31
N TRP A 90 -1.05 -4.72 -6.09
CA TRP A 90 -1.63 -6.06 -6.28
C TRP A 90 -2.25 -6.73 -5.01
N CYS A 91 -2.60 -5.97 -3.97
CA CYS A 91 -3.42 -6.49 -2.87
C CYS A 91 -4.89 -6.54 -3.30
N LEU A 92 -5.28 -7.55 -4.07
CA LEU A 92 -6.57 -7.59 -4.76
C LEU A 92 -7.82 -7.62 -3.86
N LYS A 93 -7.64 -7.90 -2.56
CA LYS A 93 -8.74 -7.98 -1.59
C LYS A 93 -8.98 -6.67 -0.84
N ILE A 94 -8.07 -5.69 -0.94
CA ILE A 94 -8.21 -4.41 -0.25
C ILE A 94 -9.51 -3.70 -0.66
N THR A 95 -10.21 -3.10 0.30
CA THR A 95 -11.49 -2.40 0.12
C THR A 95 -11.38 -0.92 0.52
N ASP A 96 -12.42 -0.15 0.21
CA ASP A 96 -12.56 1.24 0.69
C ASP A 96 -12.49 1.33 2.22
N ASP A 97 -13.18 0.44 2.94
CA ASP A 97 -13.17 0.40 4.42
C ASP A 97 -11.76 0.18 4.98
N GLY A 98 -10.95 -0.66 4.33
CA GLY A 98 -9.55 -0.87 4.73
C GLY A 98 -8.71 0.40 4.65
N LEU A 99 -9.00 1.29 3.71
CA LEU A 99 -8.28 2.56 3.57
C LEU A 99 -8.63 3.57 4.67
N ALA A 100 -9.75 3.40 5.38
CA ALA A 100 -10.14 4.25 6.51
C ALA A 100 -9.11 4.23 7.65
N HIS A 101 -8.26 3.21 7.73
CA HIS A 101 -7.21 3.08 8.73
C HIS A 101 -5.89 3.78 8.35
N LEU A 102 -5.81 4.43 7.19
CA LEU A 102 -4.57 4.99 6.64
C LEU A 102 -4.48 6.52 6.71
N GLU A 103 -5.10 7.14 7.72
CA GLU A 103 -5.22 8.61 7.86
C GLU A 103 -3.86 9.36 7.91
N ASN A 104 -2.82 8.71 8.44
CA ASN A 104 -1.48 9.28 8.60
C ASN A 104 -0.56 9.08 7.38
N VAL A 105 -1.01 8.33 6.38
CA VAL A 105 -0.18 7.95 5.24
C VAL A 105 0.13 9.16 4.36
N LYS A 106 1.41 9.28 3.98
CA LYS A 106 1.92 10.31 3.05
C LYS A 106 2.28 9.75 1.69
N VAL A 107 2.69 8.48 1.64
CA VAL A 107 3.05 7.79 0.40
C VAL A 107 2.29 6.47 0.32
N ILE A 108 1.48 6.31 -0.73
CA ILE A 108 0.72 5.08 -0.93
C ILE A 108 0.79 4.58 -2.38
N ASP A 109 1.02 3.27 -2.53
CA ASP A 109 0.94 2.60 -3.83
C ASP A 109 -0.22 1.61 -3.83
N LEU A 110 -1.30 1.97 -4.52
CA LEU A 110 -2.50 1.16 -4.73
C LEU A 110 -2.53 0.53 -6.13
N SER A 111 -1.44 0.58 -6.89
CA SER A 111 -1.47 0.13 -8.28
C SER A 111 -1.94 -1.32 -8.40
N TYR A 112 -2.77 -1.58 -9.42
CA TYR A 112 -3.41 -2.86 -9.69
C TYR A 112 -4.41 -3.33 -8.60
N CYS A 113 -4.83 -2.46 -7.67
CA CYS A 113 -5.93 -2.75 -6.74
C CYS A 113 -7.28 -2.42 -7.37
N GLN A 114 -7.60 -3.09 -8.47
CA GLN A 114 -8.66 -2.70 -9.40
C GLN A 114 -10.09 -3.15 -9.03
N TYR A 115 -10.24 -3.96 -7.98
CA TYR A 115 -11.49 -4.67 -7.71
C TYR A 115 -12.40 -3.98 -6.69
N ASN A 116 -11.91 -3.56 -5.53
CA ASN A 116 -12.79 -3.09 -4.44
C ASN A 116 -12.48 -1.68 -3.93
N ILE A 117 -11.51 -0.98 -4.52
CA ILE A 117 -11.28 0.44 -4.23
C ILE A 117 -12.08 1.29 -5.20
N THR A 118 -12.83 2.25 -4.68
CA THR A 118 -13.64 3.23 -5.41
C THR A 118 -13.32 4.66 -4.92
N ASP A 119 -14.07 5.64 -5.43
CA ASP A 119 -13.95 7.03 -5.00
C ASP A 119 -14.14 7.19 -3.48
N ALA A 120 -14.97 6.36 -2.85
CA ALA A 120 -15.21 6.38 -1.41
C ALA A 120 -13.94 6.08 -0.61
N GLY A 121 -13.11 5.14 -1.05
CA GLY A 121 -11.85 4.83 -0.39
C GLY A 121 -10.83 5.97 -0.44
N LEU A 122 -10.82 6.75 -1.53
CA LEU A 122 -9.94 7.92 -1.64
C LEU A 122 -10.33 9.06 -0.70
N ALA A 123 -11.58 9.11 -0.22
CA ALA A 123 -12.00 10.07 0.79
C ALA A 123 -11.27 9.91 2.12
N HIS A 124 -10.67 8.74 2.39
CA HIS A 124 -9.86 8.49 3.59
C HIS A 124 -8.39 8.88 3.44
N LEU A 125 -7.96 9.32 2.24
CA LEU A 125 -6.56 9.54 1.89
C LEU A 125 -6.22 11.03 1.67
N GLU A 126 -6.94 11.94 2.33
CA GLU A 126 -6.81 13.40 2.17
C GLU A 126 -5.38 13.93 2.44
N ASN A 127 -4.64 13.24 3.32
CA ASN A 127 -3.30 13.61 3.77
C ASN A 127 -2.16 13.14 2.85
N VAL A 128 -2.47 12.33 1.82
CA VAL A 128 -1.47 11.69 0.96
C VAL A 128 -0.81 12.70 0.03
N GLU A 129 0.51 12.59 -0.10
CA GLU A 129 1.34 13.46 -0.94
C GLU A 129 1.83 12.78 -2.22
N ASP A 130 2.10 11.47 -2.18
CA ASP A 130 2.51 10.66 -3.34
C ASP A 130 1.63 9.43 -3.44
N ILE A 131 0.85 9.34 -4.52
CA ILE A 131 -0.10 8.24 -4.74
C ILE A 131 0.05 7.61 -6.12
N ASN A 132 0.10 6.28 -6.14
CA ASN A 132 0.06 5.50 -7.37
C ASN A 132 -1.26 4.75 -7.49
N LEU A 133 -2.09 5.16 -8.45
CA LEU A 133 -3.40 4.58 -8.79
C LEU A 133 -3.37 3.80 -10.11
N THR A 134 -2.20 3.43 -10.62
CA THR A 134 -2.08 2.73 -11.91
C THR A 134 -3.05 1.54 -11.98
N GLU A 135 -3.85 1.46 -13.05
CA GLU A 135 -4.87 0.39 -13.27
C GLU A 135 -6.02 0.36 -12.23
N CYS A 136 -6.20 1.40 -11.41
CA CYS A 136 -7.38 1.52 -10.53
C CYS A 136 -8.60 2.01 -11.31
N HIS A 137 -9.23 1.11 -12.08
CA HIS A 137 -10.29 1.46 -13.03
C HIS A 137 -11.59 1.98 -12.41
N LYS A 138 -11.86 1.70 -11.14
CA LYS A 138 -13.08 2.15 -10.45
C LYS A 138 -13.00 3.58 -9.90
N ILE A 139 -11.82 4.18 -9.91
CA ILE A 139 -11.64 5.59 -9.52
C ILE A 139 -12.07 6.49 -10.68
N THR A 140 -12.81 7.53 -10.35
CA THR A 140 -13.27 8.58 -11.27
C THR A 140 -12.71 9.94 -10.86
N ASP A 141 -13.01 10.95 -11.66
CA ASP A 141 -12.70 12.35 -11.34
C ASP A 141 -13.20 12.78 -9.94
N ALA A 142 -14.30 12.18 -9.44
CA ALA A 142 -14.83 12.47 -8.11
C ALA A 142 -13.89 11.99 -7.00
N GLY A 143 -13.32 10.79 -7.13
CA GLY A 143 -12.36 10.26 -6.16
C GLY A 143 -11.09 11.11 -6.08
N ILE A 144 -10.59 11.58 -7.23
CA ILE A 144 -9.41 12.45 -7.28
C ILE A 144 -9.64 13.79 -6.58
N ALA A 145 -10.89 14.26 -6.47
CA ALA A 145 -11.21 15.50 -5.80
C ALA A 145 -10.89 15.46 -4.29
N HIS A 146 -10.87 14.28 -3.66
CA HIS A 146 -10.50 14.10 -2.25
C HIS A 146 -8.99 14.27 -1.98
N LEU A 147 -8.15 14.19 -3.02
CA LEU A 147 -6.69 14.23 -2.87
C LEU A 147 -6.16 15.67 -2.92
N GLU A 148 -6.46 16.44 -1.87
CA GLU A 148 -6.12 17.87 -1.81
C GLU A 148 -4.63 18.15 -1.54
N ASN A 149 -3.95 17.26 -0.82
CA ASN A 149 -2.53 17.43 -0.47
C ASN A 149 -1.55 16.74 -1.43
N VAL A 150 -2.07 16.11 -2.50
CA VAL A 150 -1.25 15.34 -3.42
C VAL A 150 -0.26 16.23 -4.17
N LYS A 151 1.01 15.85 -4.15
CA LYS A 151 2.12 16.50 -4.86
C LYS A 151 2.56 15.68 -6.07
N LYS A 152 2.35 14.37 -6.02
CA LYS A 152 2.65 13.43 -7.10
C LYS A 152 1.57 12.36 -7.21
N ILE A 153 1.08 12.15 -8.43
CA ILE A 153 0.03 11.17 -8.71
C ILE A 153 0.31 10.42 -9.99
N ASN A 154 0.16 9.09 -9.95
CA ASN A 154 0.20 8.26 -11.14
C ASN A 154 -1.20 7.71 -11.46
N LEU A 155 -1.72 8.10 -12.63
CA LEU A 155 -3.05 7.80 -13.16
C LEU A 155 -2.97 6.96 -14.44
N SER A 156 -1.83 6.32 -14.69
CA SER A 156 -1.64 5.49 -15.89
C SER A 156 -2.69 4.39 -15.94
N PHE A 157 -3.33 4.20 -17.11
CA PHE A 157 -4.38 3.20 -17.34
C PHE A 157 -5.66 3.36 -16.47
N CYS A 158 -5.87 4.54 -15.86
CA CYS A 158 -7.14 4.89 -15.20
C CYS A 158 -8.16 5.41 -16.23
N ASN A 159 -8.91 4.51 -16.85
CA ASN A 159 -9.82 4.83 -17.98
C ASN A 159 -10.98 5.75 -17.63
N ASN A 160 -11.33 5.88 -16.34
CA ASN A 160 -12.42 6.73 -15.86
C ASN A 160 -11.95 8.12 -15.36
N ILE A 161 -10.68 8.48 -15.62
CA ILE A 161 -10.13 9.79 -15.28
C ILE A 161 -10.00 10.66 -16.53
N THR A 162 -10.67 11.81 -16.51
CA THR A 162 -10.66 12.73 -17.65
C THR A 162 -9.41 13.59 -17.67
N ASP A 163 -9.06 14.10 -18.85
CA ASP A 163 -7.95 15.04 -18.99
C ASP A 163 -8.19 16.36 -18.26
N SER A 164 -9.45 16.73 -18.02
CA SER A 164 -9.82 17.93 -17.26
C SER A 164 -9.30 17.88 -15.82
N VAL A 165 -9.44 16.73 -15.14
CA VAL A 165 -8.87 16.55 -13.78
C VAL A 165 -7.34 16.55 -13.82
N LYS A 166 -6.73 15.89 -14.80
CA LYS A 166 -5.26 15.86 -14.96
C LYS A 166 -4.69 17.27 -15.18
N GLN A 167 -5.35 18.09 -16.00
CA GLN A 167 -4.98 19.49 -16.21
C GLN A 167 -5.13 20.32 -14.94
N ARG A 168 -6.21 20.12 -14.17
CA ARG A 168 -6.43 20.80 -12.87
C ARG A 168 -5.34 20.47 -11.85
N LEU A 169 -4.94 19.20 -11.77
CA LEU A 169 -3.84 18.75 -10.93
C LEU A 169 -2.51 19.41 -11.34
N ARG A 170 -2.20 19.42 -12.64
CA ARG A 170 -0.99 20.09 -13.16
C ARG A 170 -1.00 21.60 -12.88
N ALA A 171 -2.15 22.26 -12.99
CA ALA A 171 -2.31 23.68 -12.68
C ALA A 171 -2.05 23.99 -11.18
N ARG A 172 -2.29 23.02 -10.29
CA ARG A 172 -1.92 23.09 -8.86
C ARG A 172 -0.44 22.79 -8.59
N GLY A 173 0.35 22.46 -9.61
CA GLY A 173 1.75 22.06 -9.47
C GLY A 173 1.96 20.58 -9.14
N VAL A 174 0.91 19.75 -9.23
CA VAL A 174 1.02 18.30 -8.99
C VAL A 174 1.78 17.62 -10.14
N GLN A 175 2.75 16.79 -9.80
CA GLN A 175 3.42 15.91 -10.76
C GLN A 175 2.46 14.77 -11.17
N VAL A 176 1.81 14.92 -12.33
CA VAL A 176 0.91 13.89 -12.89
C VAL A 176 1.68 12.97 -13.84
N ILE A 177 1.61 11.66 -13.60
CA ILE A 177 2.10 10.60 -14.48
C ILE A 177 0.89 9.90 -15.11
N ASP A 178 0.78 9.94 -16.42
CA ASP A 178 -0.33 9.38 -17.19
C ASP A 178 0.19 8.80 -18.51
N ARG A 179 0.83 7.63 -18.45
CA ARG A 179 1.20 6.92 -19.69
C ARG A 179 0.01 6.10 -20.17
N PHE A 180 -0.43 6.39 -21.40
CA PHE A 180 -1.24 5.45 -22.17
C PHE A 180 -0.35 4.28 -22.63
N PRO A 181 -0.92 3.08 -22.90
CA PRO A 181 -0.15 2.07 -23.62
C PRO A 181 0.34 2.69 -24.93
N LEU A 182 1.65 2.60 -25.18
CA LEU A 182 2.15 2.73 -26.54
C LEU A 182 1.48 1.60 -27.33
N TYR A 183 0.67 1.98 -28.31
CA TYR A 183 -0.09 1.08 -29.20
C TYR A 183 0.74 -0.13 -29.67
#